data_AF-A0A1J5PRG1-F1
#
_entry.id   AF-A0A1J5PRG1-F1
#
_cell.length_a   1.000
_cell.length_b   1.000
_cell.length_c   1.000
_cell.angle_alpha   90.00
_cell.angle_beta   90.00
_cell.angle_gamma   90.00
#
_symmetry.space_group_name_H-M   'P 1'
#
loop_
_entity.id
_entity.type
_entity.pdbx_description
1 polymer ?
#
loop_
_entity_poly.entity_id
_entity_poly.type
_entity_poly.pdbx_seq_one_letter_code
_entity_poly.pdbx_strand_id
1 'polypeptide(L)'
;MQRLNHAQIDRWDIVASLSYLRADEEIAIVLARVPSKDTEAGRELVAAMVAVADLTRRSFAAGDLSTLMSPRTVITWAENCEIFHDPALAFRLSFLNKCDEAERPLVAEYFQRCFDIELGESQATIGIGG
;
A
#
# COMPACT_ATOMS: atom_id res chain seq x y z
N MET A 1 -15.28 8.78 -32.90
CA MET A 1 -14.41 7.69 -32.37
C MET A 1 -13.74 8.21 -31.11
N GLN A 2 -14.32 7.98 -29.93
CA GLN A 2 -13.57 8.03 -28.69
C GLN A 2 -13.98 6.80 -27.90
N ARG A 3 -13.23 5.71 -28.14
CA ARG A 3 -13.27 4.54 -27.29
C ARG A 3 -12.81 5.01 -25.91
N LEU A 4 -13.76 5.20 -25.00
CA LEU A 4 -13.44 5.30 -23.58
C LEU A 4 -12.60 4.08 -23.25
N ASN A 5 -11.35 4.33 -22.85
CA ASN A 5 -10.34 3.32 -22.62
C ASN A 5 -10.83 2.40 -21.50
N HIS A 6 -10.99 1.10 -21.79
CA HIS A 6 -11.38 0.07 -20.81
C HIS A 6 -10.57 0.18 -19.50
N ALA A 7 -9.30 0.60 -19.59
CA ALA A 7 -8.43 0.82 -18.44
C ALA A 7 -8.89 1.93 -17.48
N GLN A 8 -9.68 2.92 -17.93
CA GLN A 8 -10.26 3.94 -17.05
C GLN A 8 -11.53 3.42 -16.36
N ILE A 9 -12.32 2.56 -17.00
CA ILE A 9 -13.51 1.94 -16.39
C ILE A 9 -13.08 0.91 -15.33
N ASP A 10 -12.11 0.04 -15.64
CA ASP A 10 -11.53 -0.94 -14.69
C ASP A 10 -10.91 -0.27 -13.45
N ARG A 11 -10.26 0.89 -13.66
CA ARG A 11 -9.69 1.72 -12.59
C ARG A 11 -10.74 2.22 -11.59
N TRP A 12 -11.94 2.57 -12.04
CA TRP A 12 -13.01 3.09 -11.20
C TRP A 12 -13.87 1.97 -10.60
N ASP A 13 -14.06 0.86 -11.31
CA ASP A 13 -14.80 -0.31 -10.82
C ASP A 13 -14.10 -0.95 -9.60
N ILE A 14 -12.76 -1.07 -9.66
CA ILE A 14 -11.95 -1.52 -8.52
C ILE A 14 -12.04 -0.55 -7.32
N VAL A 15 -12.14 0.76 -7.56
CA VAL A 15 -12.20 1.77 -6.48
C VAL A 15 -13.56 1.75 -5.76
N ALA A 16 -14.66 1.47 -6.45
CA ALA A 16 -15.97 1.29 -5.83
C ALA A 16 -16.11 -0.07 -5.12
N SER A 17 -15.41 -1.10 -5.59
CA SER A 17 -15.35 -2.43 -4.97
C SER A 17 -14.55 -2.48 -3.66
N LEU A 18 -13.70 -1.48 -3.36
CA LEU A 18 -12.89 -1.45 -2.14
C LEU A 18 -13.71 -1.52 -0.85
N SER A 19 -14.99 -1.12 -0.89
CA SER A 19 -15.88 -1.17 0.26
C SER A 19 -16.34 -2.59 0.62
N TYR A 20 -16.08 -3.60 -0.23
CA TYR A 20 -16.64 -4.96 -0.06
C TYR A 20 -15.62 -6.10 -0.19
N LEU A 21 -14.37 -5.81 -0.54
CA LEU A 21 -13.37 -6.87 -0.69
C LEU A 21 -12.91 -7.34 0.69
N ARG A 22 -13.06 -8.63 0.98
CA ARG A 22 -12.55 -9.19 2.23
C ARG A 22 -11.02 -9.25 2.19
N ALA A 23 -10.37 -9.19 3.34
CA ALA A 23 -8.91 -9.22 3.43
C ALA A 23 -8.30 -10.46 2.74
N ASP A 24 -8.96 -11.62 2.86
CA ASP A 24 -8.55 -12.87 2.21
C ASP A 24 -8.57 -12.79 0.68
N GLU A 25 -9.57 -12.12 0.12
CA GLU A 25 -9.68 -11.92 -1.33
C GLU A 25 -8.59 -10.96 -1.83
N GLU A 26 -8.31 -9.89 -1.09
CA GLU A 26 -7.25 -8.95 -1.45
C GLU A 26 -5.86 -9.61 -1.41
N ILE A 27 -5.59 -10.41 -0.37
CA ILE A 27 -4.35 -11.19 -0.28
C ILE A 27 -4.21 -12.09 -1.50
N ALA A 28 -5.27 -12.82 -1.88
CA ALA A 28 -5.25 -13.68 -3.06
C ALA A 28 -4.96 -12.90 -4.36
N ILE A 29 -5.55 -11.71 -4.52
CA ILE A 29 -5.29 -10.84 -5.68
C ILE A 29 -3.83 -10.37 -5.72
N VAL A 30 -3.28 -9.98 -4.57
CA VAL A 30 -1.88 -9.53 -4.47
C VAL A 30 -0.93 -10.69 -4.80
N LEU A 31 -1.17 -11.89 -4.26
CA LEU A 31 -0.35 -13.07 -4.52
C LEU A 31 -0.45 -13.54 -5.98
N ALA A 32 -1.64 -13.46 -6.59
CA ALA A 32 -1.81 -13.75 -8.02
C ALA A 32 -0.99 -12.80 -8.90
N ARG A 33 -0.77 -11.57 -8.44
CA ARG A 33 0.02 -10.56 -9.16
C ARG A 33 1.51 -10.63 -8.86
N VAL A 34 1.87 -11.02 -7.63
CA VAL A 34 3.25 -11.14 -7.14
C VAL A 34 3.50 -12.58 -6.66
N PRO A 35 3.53 -13.56 -7.59
CA PRO A 35 3.54 -14.99 -7.25
C PRO A 35 4.80 -15.44 -6.51
N SER A 36 5.89 -14.69 -6.60
CA SER A 36 7.11 -14.89 -5.82
C SER A 36 6.90 -14.75 -4.31
N LYS A 37 5.83 -14.05 -3.87
CA LYS A 37 5.45 -13.93 -2.47
C LYS A 37 4.50 -15.05 -2.02
N ASP A 38 4.14 -16.01 -2.87
CA ASP A 38 3.32 -17.17 -2.48
C ASP A 38 4.15 -18.24 -1.73
N THR A 39 4.76 -17.78 -0.64
CA THR A 39 5.50 -18.57 0.35
C THR A 39 4.89 -18.27 1.72
N GLU A 40 5.19 -19.07 2.75
CA GLU A 40 4.62 -18.82 4.08
C GLU A 40 4.94 -17.41 4.59
N ALA A 41 6.22 -17.04 4.58
CA ALA A 41 6.67 -15.71 4.98
C ALA A 41 6.13 -14.60 4.06
N GLY A 42 5.99 -14.86 2.76
CA GLY A 42 5.43 -13.88 1.82
C GLY A 42 3.93 -13.68 2.00
N ARG A 43 3.17 -14.71 2.38
CA ARG A 43 1.75 -14.61 2.73
C ARG A 43 1.53 -13.83 4.01
N GLU A 44 2.36 -14.06 5.05
CA GLU A 44 2.35 -13.26 6.27
C GLU A 44 2.66 -11.78 5.97
N LEU A 45 3.67 -11.53 5.13
CA LEU A 45 4.02 -10.18 4.67
C LEU A 45 2.84 -9.50 3.98
N VAL A 46 2.20 -10.16 3.00
CA VAL A 46 1.07 -9.60 2.25
C VAL A 46 -0.14 -9.39 3.17
N ALA A 47 -0.39 -10.28 4.14
CA ALA A 47 -1.44 -10.11 5.13
C ALA A 47 -1.21 -8.84 5.98
N ALA A 48 0.03 -8.60 6.43
CA ALA A 48 0.39 -7.37 7.13
C ALA A 48 0.20 -6.12 6.24
N MET A 49 0.55 -6.21 4.94
CA MET A 49 0.33 -5.11 3.99
C MET A 49 -1.17 -4.77 3.83
N VAL A 50 -2.02 -5.78 3.72
CA VAL A 50 -3.47 -5.61 3.61
C VAL A 50 -4.05 -5.06 4.91
N ALA A 51 -3.53 -5.46 6.09
CA ALA A 51 -3.94 -4.90 7.36
C ALA A 51 -3.63 -3.39 7.48
N VAL A 52 -2.45 -2.94 7.03
CA VAL A 52 -2.15 -1.50 6.93
C VAL A 52 -3.12 -0.79 5.99
N ALA A 53 -3.41 -1.40 4.83
CA ALA A 53 -4.35 -0.84 3.88
C ALA A 53 -5.75 -0.69 4.47
N ASP A 54 -6.23 -1.67 5.24
CA ASP A 54 -7.52 -1.60 5.93
C ASP A 54 -7.57 -0.46 6.96
N LEU A 55 -6.53 -0.30 7.78
CA LEU A 55 -6.42 0.82 8.71
C LEU A 55 -6.49 2.17 7.98
N THR A 56 -5.69 2.35 6.92
CA THR A 56 -5.72 3.61 6.15
C THR A 56 -7.08 3.88 5.51
N ARG A 57 -7.80 2.86 5.04
CA ARG A 57 -9.16 3.00 4.46
C ARG A 57 -10.18 3.41 5.51
N ARG A 58 -10.10 2.85 6.72
CA ARG A 58 -10.96 3.25 7.84
C ARG A 58 -10.74 4.71 8.22
N SER A 59 -9.48 5.15 8.29
CA SER A 59 -9.14 6.54 8.60
C SER A 59 -9.53 7.51 7.49
N PHE A 60 -9.40 7.09 6.23
CA PHE A 60 -9.94 7.85 5.10
C PHE A 60 -11.47 7.99 5.19
N ALA A 61 -12.18 6.90 5.54
CA ALA A 61 -13.63 6.93 5.72
C ALA A 61 -14.07 7.78 6.94
N ALA A 62 -13.24 7.85 7.98
CA ALA A 62 -13.45 8.71 9.14
C ALA A 62 -13.13 10.20 8.86
N GLY A 63 -12.37 10.49 7.81
CA GLY A 63 -11.93 11.85 7.45
C GLY A 63 -10.58 12.26 8.04
N ASP A 64 -9.86 11.34 8.70
CA ASP A 64 -8.54 11.58 9.30
C ASP A 64 -7.40 11.48 8.27
N LEU A 65 -7.65 10.83 7.12
CA LEU A 65 -6.73 10.78 5.98
C LEU A 65 -7.38 11.32 4.71
N SER A 66 -6.63 12.10 3.94
CA SER A 66 -7.00 12.60 2.61
C SER A 66 -6.65 11.62 1.50
N THR A 67 -5.76 10.65 1.77
CA THR A 67 -5.21 9.72 0.79
C THR A 67 -5.77 8.30 0.95
N LEU A 68 -6.43 7.79 -0.09
CA LEU A 68 -6.99 6.42 -0.11
C LEU A 68 -5.97 5.37 -0.58
N MET A 69 -5.79 4.30 0.19
CA MET A 69 -4.98 3.15 -0.22
C MET A 69 -5.81 2.12 -0.99
N SER A 70 -5.58 1.99 -2.29
CA SER A 70 -6.24 0.98 -3.15
C SER A 70 -5.50 -0.37 -3.15
N PRO A 71 -6.15 -1.50 -3.54
CA PRO A 71 -5.47 -2.78 -3.77
C PRO A 71 -4.31 -2.67 -4.76
N ARG A 72 -4.43 -1.78 -5.75
CA ARG A 72 -3.32 -1.46 -6.67
C ARG A 72 -2.10 -0.90 -5.94
N THR A 73 -2.30 -0.10 -4.89
CA THR A 73 -1.20 0.40 -4.05
C THR A 73 -0.54 -0.73 -3.28
N VAL A 74 -1.33 -1.68 -2.76
CA VAL A 74 -0.81 -2.88 -2.06
C VAL A 74 0.01 -3.74 -3.02
N ILE A 75 -0.48 -3.97 -4.24
CA ILE A 75 0.26 -4.68 -5.30
C ILE A 75 1.58 -3.98 -5.60
N THR A 76 1.57 -2.67 -5.87
CA THR A 76 2.80 -1.91 -6.16
C THR A 76 3.77 -1.93 -4.97
N TRP A 77 3.25 -1.93 -3.75
CA TRP A 77 4.08 -2.08 -2.56
C TRP A 77 4.74 -3.47 -2.49
N ALA A 78 3.99 -4.54 -2.74
CA ALA A 78 4.52 -5.90 -2.80
C ALA A 78 5.57 -6.08 -3.92
N GLU A 79 5.33 -5.52 -5.12
CA GLU A 79 6.27 -5.50 -6.24
C GLU A 79 7.56 -4.75 -5.85
N ASN A 80 7.44 -3.56 -5.23
CA ASN A 80 8.60 -2.80 -4.74
C ASN A 80 9.39 -3.55 -3.66
N CYS A 81 8.73 -4.36 -2.82
CA CYS A 81 9.41 -5.20 -1.84
C CYS A 81 10.28 -6.28 -2.48
N GLU A 82 10.02 -6.69 -3.72
CA GLU A 82 10.92 -7.59 -4.46
C GLU A 82 12.18 -6.89 -4.93
N ILE A 83 12.06 -5.62 -5.31
CA ILE A 83 13.16 -4.83 -5.86
C ILE A 83 14.09 -4.37 -4.75
N PHE A 84 13.52 -3.84 -3.67
CA PHE A 84 14.29 -3.22 -2.58
C PHE A 84 14.59 -4.18 -1.44
N HIS A 85 13.89 -5.30 -1.34
CA HIS A 85 13.96 -6.24 -0.22
C HIS A 85 13.72 -5.58 1.16
N ASP A 86 13.02 -4.44 1.18
CA ASP A 86 12.73 -3.65 2.38
C ASP A 86 11.25 -3.20 2.33
N PRO A 87 10.38 -3.78 3.18
CA PRO A 87 8.97 -3.40 3.26
C PRO A 87 8.73 -1.95 3.65
N ALA A 88 9.57 -1.38 4.51
CA ALA A 88 9.44 0.00 4.98
C ALA A 88 9.77 0.98 3.85
N LEU A 89 10.90 0.78 3.16
CA LEU A 89 11.27 1.60 2.01
C LEU A 89 10.22 1.50 0.88
N ALA A 90 9.81 0.28 0.56
CA ALA A 90 8.80 0.04 -0.47
C ALA A 90 7.45 0.70 -0.11
N PHE A 91 7.06 0.73 1.15
CA PHE A 91 5.84 1.40 1.62
C PHE A 91 5.94 2.92 1.43
N ARG A 92 7.09 3.51 1.77
CA ARG A 92 7.33 4.95 1.61
C ARG A 92 7.16 5.41 0.16
N LEU A 93 7.76 4.67 -0.76
CA LEU A 93 7.67 4.92 -2.20
C LEU A 93 6.26 4.71 -2.75
N SER A 94 5.52 3.74 -2.21
CA SER A 94 4.23 3.33 -2.75
C SER A 94 3.06 4.19 -2.24
N PHE A 95 3.12 4.62 -0.98
CA PHE A 95 2.01 5.28 -0.29
C PHE A 95 2.42 6.49 0.56
N LEU A 96 3.36 6.35 1.51
CA LEU A 96 3.63 7.42 2.50
C LEU A 96 4.03 8.76 1.85
N ASN A 97 4.83 8.73 0.78
CA ASN A 97 5.25 9.94 0.08
C ASN A 97 4.10 10.70 -0.60
N LYS A 98 2.95 10.06 -0.80
CA LYS A 98 1.74 10.66 -1.38
C LYS A 98 0.83 11.28 -0.32
N CYS A 99 1.02 10.92 0.95
CA CYS A 99 0.23 11.45 2.06
C CYS A 99 0.72 12.85 2.43
N ASP A 100 -0.21 13.66 2.93
CA ASP A 100 0.11 14.98 3.47
C ASP A 100 1.06 14.86 4.66
N GLU A 101 1.94 15.84 4.86
CA GLU A 101 2.97 15.77 5.90
C GLU A 101 2.37 15.63 7.31
N ALA A 102 1.22 16.26 7.55
CA ALA A 102 0.48 16.15 8.81
C ALA A 102 -0.08 14.74 9.07
N GLU A 103 -0.29 13.94 8.02
CA GLU A 103 -0.86 12.59 8.10
C GLU A 103 0.21 11.50 8.24
N ARG A 104 1.45 11.80 7.87
CA ARG A 104 2.56 10.83 7.88
C ARG A 104 2.78 10.17 9.24
N PRO A 105 2.71 10.87 10.39
CA PRO A 105 2.85 10.22 11.70
C PRO A 105 1.75 9.18 11.96
N LEU A 106 0.51 9.47 11.54
CA LEU A 106 -0.62 8.57 11.70
C LEU A 106 -0.46 7.31 10.82
N VAL A 107 -0.08 7.51 9.56
CA VAL A 107 0.20 6.40 8.64
C VAL A 107 1.40 5.58 9.13
N ALA A 108 2.40 6.22 9.75
CA ALA A 108 3.54 5.53 10.33
C ALA A 108 3.15 4.65 11.53
N GLU A 109 2.23 5.12 12.36
CA GLU A 109 1.66 4.32 13.45
C GLU A 109 0.95 3.07 12.92
N TYR A 110 0.19 3.17 11.83
CA TYR A 110 -0.50 2.02 11.23
C TYR A 110 0.50 0.98 10.70
N PHE A 111 1.57 1.44 10.07
CA PHE A 111 2.65 0.56 9.65
C PHE A 111 3.29 -0.14 10.85
N GLN A 112 3.68 0.60 11.89
CA GLN A 112 4.30 0.04 13.09
C GLN A 112 3.40 -0.99 13.77
N ARG A 113 2.09 -0.73 13.88
CA ARG A 113 1.14 -1.68 14.48
C ARG A 113 1.05 -3.01 13.73
N CYS A 114 1.22 -2.99 12.41
CA CYS A 114 1.12 -4.20 11.59
C CYS A 114 2.46 -4.91 11.38
N PHE A 115 3.58 -4.18 11.43
CA PHE A 115 4.92 -4.70 11.11
C PHE A 115 5.87 -4.77 12.30
N ASP A 116 5.52 -4.18 13.45
CA ASP A 116 6.40 -3.99 14.61
C ASP A 116 7.72 -3.27 14.26
N ILE A 117 7.69 -2.45 13.21
CA ILE A 117 8.84 -1.73 12.66
C ILE A 117 8.52 -0.24 12.57
N GLU A 118 9.42 0.59 13.09
CA GLU A 118 9.31 2.04 12.95
C GLU A 118 9.74 2.49 11.54
N LEU A 119 8.89 3.28 10.88
CA LEU A 119 9.27 3.98 9.66
C LEU A 119 10.15 5.16 10.07
N GLY A 120 11.45 4.88 10.25
CA GLY A 120 12.41 5.86 10.73
C GLY A 120 12.24 7.23 10.07
N GLU A 121 12.00 8.26 10.90
CA GLU A 121 11.89 9.66 10.50
C GLU A 121 13.25 10.23 10.13
N SER A 122 13.99 9.62 9.21
CA SER A 122 15.21 10.18 8.63
C SER A 122 15.75 9.26 7.54
N GLN A 123 15.71 9.77 6.32
CA GLN A 123 16.71 9.60 5.24
C GLN A 123 16.04 9.89 3.89
N ALA A 124 15.46 11.10 3.78
CA ALA A 124 15.53 11.84 2.54
C ALA A 124 16.81 12.69 2.57
N THR A 125 17.96 12.06 2.83
CA THR A 125 19.25 12.63 2.42
C THR A 125 19.66 11.85 1.19
N ILE A 126 18.99 12.15 0.08
CA ILE A 126 19.48 11.78 -1.24
C ILE A 126 20.81 12.50 -1.38
N GLY A 127 21.89 11.75 -1.51
CA GLY A 127 23.21 12.29 -1.79
C GLY A 127 23.19 13.14 -3.05
N ILE A 128 23.30 14.45 -2.89
CA ILE A 128 23.79 15.39 -3.90
C ILE A 128 24.79 16.28 -3.17
N GLY A 129 26.06 15.94 -3.27
CA GLY A 129 27.17 16.70 -2.69
C GLY A 129 28.46 16.02 -3.11
N GLY A 130 28.94 16.37 -4.30
CA GLY A 130 30.26 16.01 -4.80
C GLY A 130 31.37 16.85 -4.20
#